data_AF-A0A2K8SD47-F1
#
_entry.id   AF-A0A2K8SD47-F1
#
_cell.length_a   1.000
_cell.length_b   1.000
_cell.length_c   1.000
_cell.angle_alpha   90.00
_cell.angle_beta   90.00
_cell.angle_gamma   90.00
#
_symmetry.space_group_name_H-M   'P 1'
#
loop_
_entity.id
_entity.type
_entity.pdbx_description
1 polymer ?
#
loop_
_entity_poly.entity_id
_entity_poly.type
_entity_poly.pdbx_seq_one_letter_code
_entity_poly.pdbx_strand_id
1 'polypeptide(L)'
;MFELFKIGLISKKALLILNYSKIKINENQLAILLIIMELSNDDQKNFTPSQIAQHMMISKEEIEKEISELLKNRIIKLEQKGKKTILDLTPLFNRLLVEVEEKHSKLRNDNTYNFIEKIFNYELNKQEIEKIENFIELGISKPKIMSIIDEYKINNINDLFKKLEEQAKKTSVKITMYNWLND
;
A
#
# COMPACT_ATOMS: atom_id res chain seq x y z
N MET A 1 -10.71 -8.78 1.51
CA MET A 1 -10.10 -8.39 2.81
C MET A 1 -10.12 -6.89 3.01
N PHE A 2 -10.00 -6.11 1.93
CA PHE A 2 -9.98 -4.66 1.93
C PHE A 2 -11.18 -3.98 2.64
N GLU A 3 -12.42 -4.44 2.40
CA GLU A 3 -13.61 -3.89 3.08
C GLU A 3 -13.58 -4.12 4.61
N LEU A 4 -13.13 -5.30 5.06
CA LEU A 4 -12.97 -5.63 6.49
C LEU A 4 -11.90 -4.74 7.15
N PHE A 5 -10.84 -4.41 6.41
CA PHE A 5 -9.81 -3.47 6.84
C PHE A 5 -10.34 -2.04 6.98
N LYS A 6 -11.18 -1.60 6.03
CA LYS A 6 -11.80 -0.27 6.07
C LYS A 6 -12.79 -0.09 7.23
N ILE A 7 -13.60 -1.10 7.53
CA ILE A 7 -14.57 -1.04 8.64
C ILE A 7 -13.94 -1.28 10.02
N GLY A 8 -12.61 -1.40 10.10
CA GLY A 8 -11.87 -1.49 11.35
C GLY A 8 -11.85 -2.88 12.01
N LEU A 9 -12.37 -3.91 11.34
CA LEU A 9 -12.35 -5.29 11.87
C LEU A 9 -10.95 -5.93 11.78
N ILE A 10 -10.06 -5.38 10.96
CA ILE A 10 -8.65 -5.78 10.90
C ILE A 10 -7.81 -4.69 11.53
N SER A 11 -7.13 -5.01 12.64
CA SER A 11 -6.18 -4.11 13.28
C SER A 11 -5.01 -3.82 12.33
N LYS A 12 -4.82 -2.55 11.96
CA LYS A 12 -3.71 -2.09 11.11
C LYS A 12 -2.35 -2.49 11.68
N LYS A 13 -2.19 -2.33 13.00
CA LYS A 13 -0.97 -2.70 13.71
C LYS A 13 -0.72 -4.21 13.65
N ALA A 14 -1.74 -5.02 13.93
CA ALA A 14 -1.60 -6.48 13.86
C ALA A 14 -1.27 -6.95 12.43
N LEU A 15 -1.93 -6.37 11.42
CA LEU A 15 -1.64 -6.67 10.02
C LEU A 15 -0.19 -6.35 9.68
N LEU A 16 0.31 -5.18 10.09
CA LEU A 16 1.71 -4.79 9.87
C LEU A 16 2.68 -5.73 10.59
N ILE A 17 2.52 -5.94 11.89
CA ILE A 17 3.40 -6.78 12.72
C ILE A 17 3.51 -8.21 12.18
N LEU A 18 2.40 -8.80 11.73
CA LEU A 18 2.40 -10.19 11.27
C LEU A 18 2.90 -10.38 9.83
N ASN A 19 3.14 -9.29 9.08
CA ASN A 19 3.38 -9.37 7.64
C ASN A 19 4.49 -8.44 7.12
N TYR A 20 5.12 -7.60 7.95
CA TYR A 20 6.11 -6.59 7.52
C TYR A 20 7.25 -7.18 6.68
N SER A 21 7.79 -8.35 7.07
CA SER A 21 8.90 -9.00 6.37
C SER A 21 8.56 -9.41 4.94
N LYS A 22 7.27 -9.67 4.64
CA LYS A 22 6.80 -10.05 3.30
C LYS A 22 6.94 -8.92 2.28
N ILE A 23 6.87 -7.68 2.75
CA ILE A 23 7.03 -6.49 1.92
C ILE A 23 8.40 -5.84 2.11
N LYS A 24 9.39 -6.63 2.54
CA LYS A 24 10.81 -6.24 2.69
C LYS A 24 11.04 -5.05 3.63
N ILE A 25 10.22 -4.95 4.67
CA ILE A 25 10.42 -4.02 5.78
C ILE A 25 11.26 -4.72 6.84
N ASN A 26 12.23 -4.02 7.43
CA ASN A 26 13.03 -4.51 8.55
C ASN A 26 12.41 -4.11 9.92
N GLU A 27 12.98 -4.59 11.02
CA GLU A 27 12.47 -4.34 12.38
C GLU A 27 12.56 -2.86 12.79
N ASN A 28 13.60 -2.13 12.37
CA ASN A 28 13.75 -0.70 12.62
C ASN A 28 12.61 0.08 11.96
N GLN A 29 12.38 -0.17 10.68
CA GLN A 29 11.31 0.42 9.88
C GLN A 29 9.93 0.05 10.45
N LEU A 30 9.74 -1.20 10.88
CA LEU A 30 8.52 -1.61 11.56
C LEU A 30 8.27 -0.79 12.82
N ALA A 31 9.28 -0.66 13.69
CA ALA A 31 9.17 0.11 14.93
C ALA A 31 8.88 1.59 14.64
N ILE A 32 9.58 2.20 13.69
CA ILE A 32 9.33 3.57 13.21
C ILE A 32 7.86 3.73 12.78
N LEU A 33 7.35 2.83 11.93
CA LEU A 33 5.98 2.88 11.43
C LEU A 33 4.95 2.73 12.57
N LEU A 34 5.19 1.86 13.54
CA LEU A 34 4.31 1.68 14.69
C LEU A 34 4.29 2.91 15.61
N ILE A 35 5.45 3.51 15.85
CA ILE A 35 5.57 4.76 16.61
C ILE A 35 4.83 5.88 15.88
N ILE A 36 5.04 6.02 14.57
CA ILE A 36 4.29 6.97 13.74
C ILE A 36 2.79 6.75 13.90
N MET A 37 2.31 5.51 13.76
CA MET A 37 0.88 5.19 13.92
C MET A 37 0.35 5.50 15.32
N GLU A 38 1.16 5.34 16.37
CA GLU A 38 0.77 5.64 17.75
C GLU A 38 0.70 7.14 18.01
N LEU A 39 1.75 7.87 17.63
CA LEU A 39 1.86 9.32 17.82
C LEU A 39 0.85 10.09 16.95
N SER A 40 0.25 9.44 15.96
CA SER A 40 -0.68 10.08 15.01
C SER A 40 -2.16 10.03 15.42
N ASN A 41 -2.48 9.58 16.64
CA ASN A 41 -3.87 9.50 17.10
C ASN A 41 -4.43 10.86 17.58
N ASP A 42 -5.60 11.17 17.01
CA ASP A 42 -6.61 12.20 17.23
C ASP A 42 -6.29 13.69 17.45
N ASP A 43 -5.13 14.15 17.92
CA ASP A 43 -4.94 15.62 18.05
C ASP A 43 -3.50 16.16 17.94
N GLN A 44 -2.50 15.30 17.71
CA GLN A 44 -1.11 15.75 17.52
C GLN A 44 -0.59 15.39 16.12
N LYS A 45 -0.32 16.44 15.34
CA LYS A 45 -0.25 16.41 13.87
C LYS A 45 1.13 16.72 13.30
N ASN A 46 2.20 16.28 13.94
CA ASN A 46 3.57 16.35 13.42
C ASN A 46 4.45 15.34 14.19
N PHE A 47 5.25 14.55 13.48
CA PHE A 47 6.34 13.78 14.07
C PHE A 47 7.63 14.05 13.29
N THR A 48 8.74 14.23 14.00
CA THR A 48 10.08 14.38 13.42
C THR A 48 10.92 13.14 13.74
N PRO A 49 11.99 12.86 12.97
CA PRO A 49 12.96 11.85 13.33
C PRO A 49 13.48 11.99 14.77
N SER A 50 13.66 13.24 15.24
CA SER A 50 14.06 13.54 16.62
C SER A 50 13.02 13.08 17.65
N GLN A 51 11.72 13.21 17.35
CA GLN A 51 10.66 12.72 18.23
C GLN A 51 10.58 11.19 18.23
N ILE A 52 10.78 10.55 17.07
CA ILE A 52 10.84 9.09 16.97
C ILE A 52 12.05 8.54 17.75
N ALA A 53 13.19 9.24 17.71
CA ALA A 53 14.41 8.85 18.42
C ALA A 53 14.23 8.78 19.94
N GLN A 54 13.26 9.52 20.52
CA GLN A 54 12.95 9.45 21.95
C GLN A 54 12.39 8.08 22.36
N HIS A 55 11.93 7.28 21.40
CA HIS A 55 11.29 5.98 21.62
C HIS A 55 12.13 4.81 21.08
N MET A 56 13.33 5.06 20.55
CA MET A 56 14.18 4.05 19.92
C MET A 56 15.64 4.17 20.40
N MET A 57 16.41 3.09 20.24
CA MET A 57 17.84 3.09 20.56
C MET A 57 18.75 3.52 19.40
N ILE A 58 18.17 3.78 18.23
CA ILE A 58 18.88 4.25 17.03
C ILE A 58 18.88 5.77 16.98
N SER A 59 19.90 6.33 16.33
CA SER A 59 20.06 7.79 16.24
C SER A 59 19.00 8.44 15.34
N LYS A 60 18.88 9.77 15.44
CA LYS A 60 18.04 10.57 14.55
C LYS A 60 18.42 10.32 13.07
N GLU A 61 19.72 10.29 12.77
CA GLU A 61 20.26 10.11 11.43
C GLU A 61 19.94 8.70 10.89
N GLU A 62 19.99 7.68 11.76
CA GLU A 62 19.57 6.33 11.39
C GLU A 62 18.07 6.27 11.08
N ILE A 63 17.23 6.94 11.86
CA ILE A 63 15.78 7.04 11.59
C ILE A 63 15.52 7.75 10.25
N GLU A 64 16.22 8.85 9.96
CA GLU A 64 16.10 9.56 8.69
C GLU A 64 16.46 8.67 7.50
N LYS A 65 17.52 7.87 7.64
CA LYS A 65 17.93 6.90 6.63
C LYS A 65 16.84 5.86 6.40
N GLU A 66 16.32 5.24 7.46
CA GLU A 66 15.27 4.22 7.35
C GLU A 66 13.98 4.78 6.72
N ILE A 67 13.56 6.00 7.09
CA ILE A 67 12.41 6.67 6.47
C ILE A 67 12.68 6.97 4.99
N SER A 68 13.89 7.40 4.65
CA SER A 68 14.30 7.66 3.27
C SER A 68 14.25 6.39 2.41
N GLU A 69 14.66 5.25 2.97
CA GLU A 69 14.58 3.95 2.30
C GLU A 69 13.12 3.52 2.08
N LEU A 70 12.24 3.70 3.07
CA LEU A 70 10.80 3.44 2.94
C LEU A 70 10.15 4.30 1.84
N LEU A 71 10.53 5.58 1.73
CA LEU A 71 10.08 6.49 0.67
C LEU A 71 10.60 6.05 -0.71
N LYS A 72 11.90 5.77 -0.81
CA LYS A 72 12.54 5.31 -2.06
C LYS A 72 11.89 4.03 -2.59
N ASN A 73 11.55 3.11 -1.68
CA ASN A 73 10.92 1.85 -2.01
C ASN A 73 9.40 1.95 -2.22
N ARG A 74 8.83 3.17 -2.17
CA ARG A 74 7.39 3.47 -2.31
C ARG A 74 6.52 2.71 -1.29
N ILE A 75 7.08 2.38 -0.12
CA ILE A 75 6.34 1.76 0.99
C ILE A 75 5.47 2.82 1.67
N ILE A 76 5.98 4.04 1.76
CA ILE A 76 5.27 5.23 2.22
C ILE A 76 5.45 6.32 1.16
N LYS A 77 4.59 7.34 1.17
CA LYS A 77 4.73 8.49 0.28
C LYS A 77 4.49 9.80 1.01
N LEU A 78 4.93 10.90 0.41
CA LEU A 78 4.60 12.24 0.90
C LEU A 78 3.44 12.81 0.07
N GLU A 79 2.37 13.27 0.72
CA GLU A 79 1.28 14.03 0.10
C GLU A 79 1.33 15.49 0.54
N GLN A 80 1.02 16.44 -0.35
CA GLN A 80 0.75 17.82 0.04
C GLN A 80 -0.75 18.02 0.28
N LYS A 81 -1.12 18.54 1.46
CA LYS A 81 -2.48 19.05 1.73
C LYS A 81 -2.38 20.51 2.18
N GLY A 82 -2.68 21.41 1.25
CA GLY A 82 -2.50 22.84 1.47
C GLY A 82 -1.03 23.17 1.71
N LYS A 83 -0.72 23.82 2.83
CA LYS A 83 0.66 24.20 3.20
C LYS A 83 1.43 23.11 3.96
N LYS A 84 0.86 21.91 4.12
CA LYS A 84 1.44 20.84 4.92
C LYS A 84 1.79 19.66 4.03
N THR A 85 3.02 19.17 4.16
CA THR A 85 3.37 17.83 3.69
C THR A 85 2.75 16.81 4.66
N ILE A 86 2.59 15.56 4.24
CA ILE A 86 1.93 14.49 4.98
C ILE A 86 2.65 13.19 4.65
N LEU A 87 3.06 12.42 5.64
CA LEU A 87 3.43 11.03 5.38
C LEU A 87 2.16 10.21 5.18
N ASP A 88 2.01 9.54 4.06
CA ASP A 88 0.86 8.67 3.78
C ASP A 88 1.30 7.20 3.83
N LEU A 89 0.65 6.45 4.73
CA LEU A 89 0.84 5.01 4.94
C LEU A 89 -0.11 4.16 4.08
N THR A 90 -0.95 4.76 3.23
CA THR A 90 -1.83 4.00 2.31
C THR A 90 -1.04 3.00 1.45
N PRO A 91 0.11 3.36 0.83
CA PRO A 91 0.85 2.42 -0.02
C PRO A 91 1.32 1.17 0.76
N LEU A 92 1.74 1.35 2.01
CA LEU A 92 2.14 0.28 2.91
C LEU A 92 1.01 -0.76 3.08
N PHE A 93 -0.17 -0.29 3.46
CA PHE A 93 -1.30 -1.19 3.72
C PHE A 93 -1.87 -1.82 2.46
N ASN A 94 -1.84 -1.10 1.33
CA ASN A 94 -2.20 -1.66 0.04
C ASN A 94 -1.31 -2.87 -0.31
N ARG A 95 0.01 -2.72 -0.18
CA ARG A 95 0.96 -3.82 -0.41
C ARG A 95 0.75 -4.99 0.54
N LEU A 96 0.55 -4.72 1.83
CA LEU A 96 0.24 -5.78 2.81
C LEU A 96 -1.02 -6.56 2.46
N LEU A 97 -2.09 -5.86 2.05
CA LEU A 97 -3.35 -6.50 1.69
C LEU A 97 -3.21 -7.34 0.42
N VAL A 98 -2.49 -6.84 -0.59
CA VAL A 98 -2.16 -7.61 -1.79
C VAL A 98 -1.39 -8.87 -1.44
N GLU A 99 -0.30 -8.78 -0.67
CA GLU A 99 0.50 -9.93 -0.27
C GLU A 99 -0.31 -10.99 0.48
N VAL A 100 -1.19 -10.56 1.39
CA VAL A 100 -2.04 -11.49 2.13
C VAL A 100 -3.07 -12.15 1.20
N GLU A 101 -3.73 -11.38 0.32
CA GLU A 101 -4.72 -11.93 -0.62
C GLU A 101 -4.07 -12.87 -1.65
N GLU A 102 -2.87 -12.55 -2.14
CA GLU A 102 -2.15 -13.39 -3.09
C GLU A 102 -1.59 -14.66 -2.47
N LYS A 103 -1.12 -14.62 -1.21
CA LYS A 103 -0.62 -15.82 -0.50
C LYS A 103 -1.65 -16.95 -0.48
N HIS A 104 -2.93 -16.62 -0.38
CA HIS A 104 -4.02 -17.59 -0.33
C HIS A 104 -4.62 -17.92 -1.71
N SER A 105 -4.06 -17.37 -2.79
CA SER A 105 -4.56 -17.57 -4.15
C SER A 105 -3.75 -18.58 -4.94
N LYS A 106 -4.45 -19.30 -5.84
CA LYS A 106 -3.83 -20.12 -6.88
C LYS A 106 -3.07 -19.29 -7.93
N LEU A 107 -3.34 -17.98 -8.00
CA LEU A 107 -2.70 -17.05 -8.94
C LEU A 107 -1.34 -16.51 -8.47
N ARG A 108 -0.86 -16.93 -7.28
CA ARG A 108 0.39 -16.43 -6.69
C ARG A 108 1.59 -16.57 -7.63
N ASN A 109 1.66 -17.64 -8.41
CA ASN A 109 2.77 -17.93 -9.31
C ASN A 109 2.53 -17.45 -10.76
N ASP A 110 1.38 -16.81 -11.04
CA ASP A 110 1.07 -16.28 -12.35
C ASP A 110 1.70 -14.89 -12.52
N ASN A 111 2.95 -14.86 -12.94
CA ASN A 111 3.72 -13.62 -13.13
C ASN A 111 3.49 -12.96 -14.50
N THR A 112 2.75 -13.62 -15.40
CA THR A 112 2.52 -13.14 -16.76
C THR A 112 1.05 -12.77 -17.01
N TYR A 113 0.22 -12.73 -15.97
CA TYR A 113 -1.20 -12.40 -16.08
C TYR A 113 -1.97 -13.33 -17.03
N ASN A 114 -1.51 -14.58 -17.16
CA ASN A 114 -2.09 -15.57 -18.06
C ASN A 114 -3.59 -15.76 -17.81
N PHE A 115 -4.05 -15.60 -16.56
CA PHE A 115 -5.46 -15.68 -16.24
C PHE A 115 -6.30 -14.64 -16.98
N ILE A 116 -5.82 -13.40 -17.13
CA ILE A 116 -6.52 -12.34 -17.86
C ILE A 116 -6.53 -12.67 -19.35
N GLU A 117 -5.38 -13.08 -19.88
CA GLU A 117 -5.24 -13.43 -21.30
C GLU A 117 -6.17 -14.58 -21.70
N LYS A 118 -6.27 -15.61 -20.83
CA LYS A 118 -7.16 -16.75 -21.03
C LYS A 118 -8.64 -16.35 -20.97
N ILE A 119 -9.02 -15.45 -20.07
CA ILE A 119 -10.42 -15.04 -19.94
C ILE A 119 -10.84 -14.20 -21.14
N PHE A 120 -9.98 -13.30 -21.61
CA PHE A 120 -10.30 -12.41 -22.74
C PHE A 120 -9.92 -13.00 -24.11
N ASN A 121 -9.25 -14.16 -24.14
CA ASN A 121 -8.66 -14.75 -25.33
C ASN A 121 -7.83 -13.71 -26.12
N TYR A 122 -6.97 -13.00 -25.39
CA TYR A 122 -6.23 -11.83 -25.84
C TYR A 122 -4.85 -11.79 -25.19
N GLU A 123 -3.80 -11.55 -25.95
CA GLU A 123 -2.43 -11.40 -25.43
C GLU A 123 -2.20 -9.97 -24.97
N LEU A 124 -1.79 -9.79 -23.71
CA LEU A 124 -1.56 -8.48 -23.13
C LEU A 124 -0.27 -7.89 -23.66
N ASN A 125 -0.31 -6.64 -24.10
CA ASN A 125 0.89 -5.93 -24.46
C ASN A 125 1.61 -5.37 -23.21
N LYS A 126 2.86 -4.95 -23.39
CA LYS A 126 3.70 -4.43 -22.30
C LYS A 126 3.07 -3.25 -21.54
N GLN A 127 2.38 -2.34 -22.24
CA GLN A 127 1.75 -1.17 -21.61
C GLN A 127 0.54 -1.58 -20.76
N GLU A 128 -0.19 -2.62 -21.19
CA GLU A 128 -1.33 -3.15 -20.46
C GLU A 128 -0.88 -3.90 -19.20
N ILE A 129 0.18 -4.69 -19.29
CA ILE A 129 0.82 -5.34 -18.14
C ILE A 129 1.25 -4.28 -17.13
N GLU A 130 1.96 -3.25 -17.57
CA GLU A 130 2.38 -2.14 -16.70
C GLU A 130 1.19 -1.43 -16.05
N LYS A 131 0.08 -1.27 -16.78
CA LYS A 131 -1.15 -0.70 -16.23
C LYS A 131 -1.78 -1.60 -15.16
N ILE A 132 -1.75 -2.92 -15.33
CA ILE A 132 -2.22 -3.89 -14.31
C ILE A 132 -1.33 -3.83 -13.07
N GLU A 133 -0.01 -3.82 -13.24
CA GLU A 133 0.97 -3.70 -12.15
C GLU A 133 0.70 -2.43 -11.32
N ASN A 134 0.42 -1.30 -11.97
CA ASN A 134 0.07 -0.06 -11.29
C ASN A 134 -1.19 -0.21 -10.41
N PHE A 135 -2.21 -0.97 -10.85
CA PHE A 135 -3.39 -1.23 -10.01
C PHE A 135 -3.08 -2.14 -8.81
N ILE A 136 -2.16 -3.08 -8.98
CA ILE A 136 -1.66 -3.93 -7.90
C ILE A 136 -0.90 -3.08 -6.88
N GLU A 137 -0.05 -2.16 -7.32
CA GLU A 137 0.60 -1.18 -6.44
C GLU A 137 -0.42 -0.31 -5.67
N LEU A 138 -1.57 -0.02 -6.28
CA LEU A 138 -2.68 0.68 -5.65
C LEU A 138 -3.55 -0.21 -4.74
N GLY A 139 -3.18 -1.47 -4.53
CA GLY A 139 -3.82 -2.37 -3.57
C GLY A 139 -4.88 -3.29 -4.16
N ILE A 140 -4.97 -3.41 -5.49
CA ILE A 140 -5.92 -4.32 -6.15
C ILE A 140 -5.20 -5.63 -6.52
N SER A 141 -5.33 -6.63 -5.65
CA SER A 141 -4.67 -7.95 -5.83
C SER A 141 -5.16 -8.72 -7.06
N LYS A 142 -4.36 -9.64 -7.61
CA LYS A 142 -4.79 -10.51 -8.73
C LYS A 142 -6.11 -11.26 -8.46
N PRO A 143 -6.34 -11.85 -7.28
CA PRO A 143 -7.64 -12.46 -6.94
C PRO A 143 -8.78 -11.45 -6.98
N LYS A 144 -8.54 -10.20 -6.56
CA LYS A 144 -9.56 -9.16 -6.62
C LYS A 144 -9.86 -8.78 -8.07
N ILE A 145 -8.84 -8.67 -8.92
CA ILE A 145 -9.01 -8.45 -10.37
C ILE A 145 -9.88 -9.57 -10.96
N MET A 146 -9.56 -10.84 -10.68
CA MET A 146 -10.37 -11.97 -11.14
C MET A 146 -11.83 -11.87 -10.65
N SER A 147 -12.04 -11.55 -9.37
CA SER A 147 -13.40 -11.37 -8.84
C SER A 147 -14.17 -10.23 -9.53
N ILE A 148 -13.49 -9.16 -9.92
CA ILE A 148 -14.09 -8.03 -10.62
C ILE A 148 -14.51 -8.46 -12.04
N ILE A 149 -13.69 -9.24 -12.72
CA ILE A 149 -14.03 -9.78 -14.04
C ILE A 149 -15.30 -10.64 -13.95
N ASP A 150 -15.35 -11.55 -12.97
CA ASP A 150 -16.49 -12.46 -12.77
C ASP A 150 -17.77 -11.71 -12.32
N GLU A 151 -17.66 -10.80 -11.35
CA GLU A 151 -18.80 -10.05 -10.76
C GLU A 151 -19.46 -9.12 -11.78
N TYR A 152 -18.65 -8.41 -12.58
CA TYR A 152 -19.15 -7.43 -13.56
C TYR A 152 -19.26 -8.02 -14.98
N LYS A 153 -19.02 -9.32 -15.15
CA LYS A 153 -19.04 -10.02 -16.45
C LYS A 153 -18.23 -9.30 -17.53
N ILE A 154 -17.03 -8.85 -17.15
CA ILE A 154 -16.15 -8.10 -18.04
C ILE A 154 -15.59 -9.08 -19.07
N ASN A 155 -15.63 -8.70 -20.35
CA ASN A 155 -15.20 -9.57 -21.45
C ASN A 155 -14.05 -8.99 -22.29
N ASN A 156 -13.54 -7.80 -21.93
CA ASN A 156 -12.45 -7.15 -22.64
C ASN A 156 -11.58 -6.30 -21.71
N ILE A 157 -10.35 -6.04 -22.15
CA ILE A 157 -9.33 -5.34 -21.37
C ILE A 157 -9.68 -3.87 -21.08
N ASN A 158 -10.34 -3.19 -22.02
CA ASN A 158 -10.69 -1.78 -21.87
C ASN A 158 -11.72 -1.57 -20.75
N ASP A 159 -12.74 -2.43 -20.69
CA ASP A 159 -13.76 -2.37 -19.64
C ASP A 159 -13.20 -2.82 -18.29
N LEU A 160 -12.24 -3.76 -18.28
CA LEU A 160 -11.48 -4.09 -17.07
C LEU A 160 -10.79 -2.84 -16.52
N PHE A 161 -10.06 -2.11 -17.36
CA PHE A 161 -9.36 -0.91 -16.91
C PHE A 161 -10.28 0.18 -16.39
N LYS A 162 -11.41 0.45 -17.06
CA LYS A 162 -12.40 1.39 -16.54
C LYS A 162 -12.84 1.00 -15.13
N LYS A 163 -13.09 -0.31 -14.91
CA LYS A 163 -13.55 -0.79 -13.61
C LYS A 163 -12.48 -0.74 -12.53
N LEU A 164 -11.24 -1.05 -12.87
CA LEU A 164 -10.11 -0.94 -11.96
C LEU A 164 -9.86 0.53 -11.56
N GLU A 165 -10.01 1.48 -12.48
CA GLU A 165 -9.92 2.92 -12.20
C GLU A 165 -11.00 3.40 -11.23
N GLU A 166 -12.25 2.93 -11.39
CA GLU A 166 -13.34 3.22 -10.44
C GLU A 166 -13.05 2.69 -9.03
N GLN A 167 -12.50 1.48 -8.93
CA GLN A 167 -12.19 0.85 -7.65
C GLN A 167 -10.99 1.50 -6.98
N ALA A 168 -9.93 1.83 -7.72
CA ALA A 168 -8.74 2.50 -7.18
C ALA A 168 -9.07 3.84 -6.50
N LYS A 169 -10.03 4.61 -7.05
CA LYS A 169 -10.48 5.87 -6.45
C LYS A 169 -11.12 5.70 -5.06
N LYS A 170 -11.73 4.54 -4.78
CA LYS A 170 -12.37 4.26 -3.50
C LYS A 170 -11.39 3.85 -2.40
N THR A 171 -10.16 3.48 -2.76
CA THR A 171 -9.17 2.80 -1.89
C THR A 171 -8.34 3.76 -1.03
N SER A 172 -8.36 5.07 -1.28
CA SER A 172 -7.51 6.04 -0.57
C SER A 172 -7.94 6.32 0.88
N VAL A 173 -7.45 5.53 1.85
CA VAL A 173 -7.59 5.81 3.29
C VAL A 173 -6.37 6.59 3.76
N LYS A 174 -6.45 7.92 3.68
CA LYS A 174 -5.35 8.83 4.01
C LYS A 174 -5.11 8.89 5.52
N ILE A 175 -3.86 8.69 5.95
CA ILE A 175 -3.44 8.93 7.34
C ILE A 175 -2.25 9.90 7.32
N THR A 176 -2.13 10.66 8.42
CA THR A 176 -1.01 11.51 8.88
C THR A 176 -0.85 12.92 8.31
N MET A 177 -0.03 13.77 8.97
CA MET A 177 0.28 15.19 8.66
C MET A 177 1.72 15.53 9.10
N TYR A 178 2.60 16.04 8.23
CA TYR A 178 3.93 16.58 8.59
C TYR A 178 4.65 17.42 7.51
N ASN A 179 5.13 18.63 7.84
CA ASN A 179 5.91 19.49 6.95
C ASN A 179 7.44 19.22 7.03
N TRP A 180 8.00 18.54 6.02
CA TRP A 180 9.42 18.15 5.92
C TRP A 180 10.44 19.28 5.70
N LEU A 181 10.01 20.49 5.38
CA LEU A 181 10.92 21.57 4.97
C LEU A 181 11.40 22.49 6.12
N ASN A 182 11.06 22.16 7.37
CA ASN A 182 11.23 23.07 8.51
C ASN A 182 12.15 22.56 9.64
N ASP A 183 12.90 21.48 9.43
CA ASP A 183 13.98 21.04 10.34
C ASP A 183 15.32 21.05 9.59
#